data_AF-A0A098KXC2-F1
#
_entry.id   AF-A0A098KXC2-F1
#
_cell.length_a   1.000
_cell.length_b   1.000
_cell.length_c   1.000
_cell.angle_alpha   90.00
_cell.angle_beta   90.00
_cell.angle_gamma   90.00
#
_symmetry.space_group_name_H-M   'P 1'
#
loop_
_entity.id
_entity.type
_entity.pdbx_description
1 polymer ?
#
loop_
_entity_poly.entity_id
_entity_poly.type
_entity_poly.pdbx_seq_one_letter_code
_entity_poly.pdbx_strand_id
1 'polypeptide(L)'
;MIDQFGQRIISKHFVIEDSYLSENTCSRVQYRQISRAVLITDGSVLKTDSDQQISILTVPAEEPGNFAVRVIELCSSTMTCMKGTYLVHLTCMSSKTAREDLEQVVQKLFTPYTEMEAENEHVEKPRILWALYFNMRDSSDISRDCYNDLPSNVYVCSGPDSGLGNDNAVKQAETLFQQICPNEDFCPAPPNPEDIVLDGDSSQQEASESSVVAEANSETPKESTDLGNPEEPSEYDDSFEY
;
A
#
# COMPACT_ATOMS: atom_id res chain seq x y z
N MET A 1 -28.63 9.70 5.61
CA MET A 1 -28.11 9.61 4.24
C MET A 1 -29.12 8.87 3.36
N ILE A 2 -29.17 9.15 2.07
CA ILE A 2 -29.91 8.35 1.09
C ILE A 2 -28.86 7.81 0.11
N ASP A 3 -28.89 6.51 -0.15
CA ASP A 3 -27.94 5.88 -1.06
C ASP A 3 -28.41 5.97 -2.53
N GLN A 4 -27.61 5.39 -3.44
CA GLN A 4 -27.91 5.36 -4.88
C GLN A 4 -29.19 4.57 -5.25
N PHE A 5 -29.73 3.76 -4.34
CA PHE A 5 -30.95 3.00 -4.53
C PHE A 5 -32.19 3.72 -3.96
N GLY A 6 -32.00 4.94 -3.44
CA GLY A 6 -33.07 5.69 -2.79
C GLY A 6 -33.38 5.20 -1.38
N GLN A 7 -32.57 4.32 -0.80
CA GLN A 7 -32.77 3.82 0.55
C GLN A 7 -32.26 4.83 1.58
N ARG A 8 -33.11 5.15 2.57
CA ARG A 8 -32.74 6.02 3.69
C ARG A 8 -32.03 5.22 4.78
N ILE A 9 -30.82 5.66 5.13
CA ILE A 9 -30.00 5.09 6.20
C ILE A 9 -29.86 6.11 7.34
N ILE A 10 -30.18 5.67 8.55
CA ILE A 10 -30.11 6.46 9.79
C ILE A 10 -28.81 6.10 10.53
N SER A 11 -28.03 7.11 10.93
CA SER A 11 -26.83 6.96 11.76
C SER A 11 -26.72 8.16 12.71
N LYS A 12 -26.01 7.96 13.83
CA LYS A 12 -25.66 9.04 14.77
C LYS A 12 -24.48 9.87 14.26
N HIS A 13 -23.50 9.22 13.63
CA HIS A 13 -22.26 9.82 13.13
C HIS A 13 -22.07 9.46 11.65
N PHE A 14 -21.54 10.39 10.88
CA PHE A 14 -21.15 10.18 9.48
C PHE A 14 -19.70 10.59 9.32
N VAL A 15 -18.85 9.69 8.83
CA VAL A 15 -17.46 10.00 8.48
C VAL A 15 -17.36 9.94 6.96
N ILE A 16 -16.91 11.02 6.34
CA ILE A 16 -16.90 11.18 4.88
C ILE A 16 -15.49 11.63 4.48
N GLU A 17 -14.90 11.02 3.46
CA GLU A 17 -13.64 11.48 2.90
C GLU A 17 -13.89 12.67 1.95
N ASP A 18 -12.96 13.65 1.94
CA ASP A 18 -13.08 14.93 1.23
C ASP A 18 -13.56 14.81 -0.23
N SER A 19 -13.12 13.80 -0.98
CA SER A 19 -13.51 13.65 -2.39
C SER A 19 -14.99 13.34 -2.62
N TYR A 20 -15.71 12.87 -1.60
CA TYR A 20 -17.16 12.62 -1.68
C TYR A 20 -18.01 13.86 -1.39
N LEU A 21 -17.40 14.95 -0.94
CA LEU A 21 -18.10 16.21 -0.68
C LEU A 21 -18.38 16.95 -1.99
N SER A 22 -19.50 17.65 -2.02
CA SER A 22 -19.89 18.45 -3.19
C SER A 22 -18.99 19.68 -3.36
N GLU A 23 -18.86 20.18 -4.59
CA GLU A 23 -18.13 21.42 -4.89
C GLU A 23 -18.66 22.62 -4.08
N ASN A 24 -19.97 22.67 -3.83
CA ASN A 24 -20.58 23.71 -3.00
C ASN A 24 -20.11 23.64 -1.54
N THR A 25 -20.00 22.43 -0.99
CA THR A 25 -19.47 22.20 0.36
C THR A 25 -18.00 22.65 0.45
N CYS A 26 -17.23 22.42 -0.61
CA CYS A 26 -15.79 22.67 -0.64
C CYS A 26 -15.40 24.04 -1.25
N SER A 27 -16.35 24.94 -1.54
CA SER A 27 -16.07 26.16 -2.32
C SER A 27 -15.11 27.16 -1.67
N ARG A 28 -14.91 27.09 -0.35
CA ARG A 28 -13.94 27.90 0.40
C ARG A 28 -12.62 27.16 0.71
N VAL A 29 -12.53 25.90 0.32
CA VAL A 29 -11.40 25.03 0.65
C VAL A 29 -10.24 25.32 -0.30
N GLN A 30 -9.04 25.49 0.25
CA GLN A 30 -7.82 25.68 -0.52
C GLN A 30 -6.98 24.41 -0.45
N TYR A 31 -7.02 23.63 -1.52
CA TYR A 31 -6.27 22.38 -1.61
C TYR A 31 -4.82 22.62 -2.00
N ARG A 32 -3.93 21.80 -1.45
CA ARG A 32 -2.58 21.61 -1.97
C ARG A 32 -2.60 20.52 -3.05
N GLN A 33 -1.45 20.29 -3.69
CA GLN A 33 -1.29 19.25 -4.70
C GLN A 33 0.01 18.47 -4.43
N ILE A 34 -0.01 17.18 -4.76
CA ILE A 34 1.14 16.26 -4.70
C ILE A 34 1.48 15.83 -6.11
N SER A 35 2.72 16.04 -6.50
CA SER A 35 3.24 15.59 -7.79
C SER A 35 3.75 14.16 -7.62
N ARG A 36 3.21 13.23 -8.40
CA ARG A 36 3.56 11.81 -8.38
C ARG A 36 4.02 11.35 -9.76
N ALA A 37 5.06 10.52 -9.77
CA ALA A 37 5.41 9.71 -10.93
C ALA A 37 5.57 8.25 -10.55
N VAL A 38 5.19 7.36 -11.45
CA VAL A 38 5.35 5.91 -11.33
C VAL A 38 6.09 5.43 -12.58
N LEU A 39 7.25 4.82 -12.38
CA LEU A 39 8.09 4.32 -13.45
C LEU A 39 8.25 2.81 -13.30
N ILE A 40 8.27 2.11 -14.44
CA ILE A 40 8.77 0.74 -14.53
C ILE A 40 10.13 0.82 -15.22
N THR A 41 11.17 0.33 -14.55
CA THR A 41 12.56 0.35 -15.06
C THR A 41 13.13 -1.06 -15.17
N ASP A 42 14.16 -1.24 -15.99
CA ASP A 42 14.85 -2.53 -16.19
C ASP A 42 16.06 -2.75 -15.26
N GLY A 43 16.32 -1.80 -14.36
CA GLY A 43 17.46 -1.85 -13.45
C GLY A 43 17.34 -0.86 -12.29
N SER A 44 18.17 -1.08 -11.27
CA SER A 44 18.27 -0.18 -10.12
C SER A 44 19.11 1.06 -10.44
N VAL A 45 18.72 2.21 -9.87
CA VAL A 45 19.46 3.48 -9.94
C VAL A 45 20.91 3.32 -9.48
N LEU A 46 21.18 2.44 -8.52
CA LEU A 46 22.53 2.11 -8.05
C LEU A 46 22.78 0.61 -8.22
N LYS A 47 23.56 0.24 -9.23
CA LYS A 47 23.96 -1.15 -9.44
C LYS A 47 24.82 -1.65 -8.27
N THR A 48 24.39 -2.74 -7.65
CA THR A 48 25.16 -3.47 -6.63
C THR A 48 25.16 -4.96 -6.95
N ASP A 49 25.92 -5.75 -6.18
CA ASP A 49 25.96 -7.22 -6.35
C ASP A 49 24.62 -7.90 -6.04
N SER A 50 23.73 -7.23 -5.29
CA SER A 50 22.38 -7.71 -4.99
C SER A 50 21.34 -6.84 -5.70
N ASP A 51 20.47 -7.48 -6.47
CA ASP A 51 19.38 -6.84 -7.22
C ASP A 51 18.06 -6.78 -6.41
N GLN A 52 18.00 -7.40 -5.22
CA GLN A 52 16.83 -7.39 -4.36
C GLN A 52 16.96 -6.36 -3.23
N GLN A 53 17.02 -5.09 -3.59
CA GLN A 53 17.09 -3.97 -2.66
C GLN A 53 15.85 -3.07 -2.75
N ILE A 54 15.48 -2.49 -1.62
CA ILE A 54 14.51 -1.40 -1.54
C ILE A 54 15.32 -0.16 -1.17
N SER A 55 15.24 0.88 -1.99
CA SER A 55 16.04 2.09 -1.78
C SER A 55 15.16 3.33 -1.71
N ILE A 56 15.58 4.29 -0.89
CA ILE A 56 15.00 5.63 -0.85
C ILE A 56 16.09 6.65 -1.14
N LEU A 57 15.86 7.47 -2.15
CA LEU A 57 16.73 8.56 -2.58
C LEU A 57 15.99 9.87 -2.40
N THR A 58 16.65 10.86 -1.81
CA THR A 58 16.14 12.23 -1.73
C THR A 58 16.93 13.11 -2.67
N VAL A 59 16.24 13.79 -3.58
CA VAL A 59 16.83 14.75 -4.52
C VAL A 59 16.41 16.15 -4.08
N PRO A 60 17.34 16.98 -3.55
CA PRO A 60 17.04 18.35 -3.16
C PRO A 60 16.53 19.20 -4.34
N ALA A 61 15.76 20.24 -4.04
CA ALA A 61 15.33 21.19 -5.05
C ALA A 61 16.52 22.03 -5.57
N GLU A 62 16.64 22.15 -6.89
CA GLU A 62 17.69 22.96 -7.53
C GLU A 62 17.25 24.41 -7.74
N GLU A 63 15.95 24.65 -7.95
CA GLU A 63 15.37 25.97 -8.17
C GLU A 63 14.64 26.48 -6.93
N PRO A 64 14.75 27.79 -6.60
CA PRO A 64 13.96 28.39 -5.54
C PRO A 64 12.46 28.25 -5.81
N GLY A 65 11.70 27.74 -4.83
CA GLY A 65 10.26 27.53 -4.96
C GLY A 65 9.85 26.11 -5.38
N ASN A 66 10.81 25.22 -5.68
CA ASN A 66 10.55 23.79 -5.83
C ASN A 66 10.80 23.05 -4.51
N PHE A 67 10.19 21.87 -4.38
CA PHE A 67 10.32 21.01 -3.22
C PHE A 67 11.27 19.84 -3.48
N ALA A 68 11.86 19.30 -2.42
CA ALA A 68 12.68 18.10 -2.54
C ALA A 68 11.85 16.92 -3.06
N VAL A 69 12.42 16.15 -3.99
CA VAL A 69 11.79 14.99 -4.59
C VAL A 69 12.26 13.73 -3.86
N ARG A 70 11.31 12.93 -3.38
CA ARG A 70 11.60 11.58 -2.88
C ARG A 70 11.42 10.57 -3.99
N VAL A 71 12.39 9.67 -4.12
CA VAL A 71 12.40 8.55 -5.05
C VAL A 71 12.46 7.27 -4.23
N ILE A 72 11.45 6.41 -4.36
CA ILE A 72 11.39 5.10 -3.70
C ILE A 72 11.46 4.05 -4.80
N GLU A 73 12.46 3.19 -4.75
CA GLU A 73 12.67 2.10 -5.69
C GLU A 73 12.33 0.77 -5.03
N LEU A 74 11.48 -0.02 -5.68
CA LEU A 74 11.01 -1.31 -5.22
C LEU A 74 11.45 -2.39 -6.22
N CYS A 75 12.23 -3.36 -5.76
CA CYS A 75 12.57 -4.55 -6.55
C CYS A 75 11.44 -5.59 -6.52
N SER A 76 11.53 -6.62 -7.38
CA SER A 76 10.48 -7.65 -7.49
C SER A 76 10.16 -8.41 -6.21
N SER A 77 11.08 -8.48 -5.23
CA SER A 77 10.84 -9.15 -3.94
C SER A 77 9.78 -8.45 -3.05
N THR A 78 9.45 -7.18 -3.34
CA THR A 78 8.34 -6.47 -2.69
C THR A 78 6.97 -6.92 -3.19
N MET A 79 6.94 -7.76 -4.24
CA MET A 79 5.74 -8.24 -4.91
C MET A 79 4.94 -7.12 -5.60
N THR A 80 5.56 -5.99 -5.95
CA THR A 80 4.90 -4.86 -6.64
C THR A 80 5.23 -4.76 -8.13
N CYS A 81 6.15 -5.58 -8.65
CA CYS A 81 6.55 -5.58 -10.06
C CYS A 81 7.07 -6.97 -10.49
N MET A 82 7.16 -7.19 -11.81
CA MET A 82 7.66 -8.45 -12.38
C MET A 82 9.19 -8.58 -12.24
N LYS A 83 9.70 -9.82 -12.23
CA LYS A 83 11.14 -10.08 -12.20
C LYS A 83 11.85 -9.38 -13.37
N GLY A 84 13.06 -8.88 -13.11
CA GLY A 84 13.83 -8.11 -14.09
C GLY A 84 13.35 -6.66 -14.25
N THR A 85 12.38 -6.22 -13.45
CA THR A 85 11.94 -4.81 -13.40
C THR A 85 11.95 -4.27 -11.98
N TYR A 86 11.92 -2.95 -11.89
CA TYR A 86 11.75 -2.20 -10.64
C TYR A 86 10.58 -1.24 -10.78
N LEU A 87 9.84 -1.05 -9.69
CA LEU A 87 8.80 -0.05 -9.59
C LEU A 87 9.35 1.16 -8.84
N VAL A 88 9.46 2.29 -9.52
CA VAL A 88 10.02 3.53 -8.95
C VAL A 88 8.91 4.55 -8.77
N HIS A 89 8.76 5.04 -7.53
CA HIS A 89 7.83 6.09 -7.18
C HIS A 89 8.57 7.39 -6.91
N LEU A 90 8.16 8.48 -7.58
CA LEU A 90 8.63 9.82 -7.28
C LEU A 90 7.51 10.64 -6.65
N THR A 91 7.85 11.44 -5.63
CA THR A 91 6.89 12.29 -4.91
C THR A 91 7.50 13.61 -4.50
N CYS A 92 6.78 14.71 -4.71
CA CYS A 92 7.04 16.00 -4.07
C CYS A 92 5.73 16.78 -3.89
N MET A 93 5.76 17.85 -3.09
CA MET A 93 4.70 18.85 -3.15
C MET A 93 4.74 19.52 -4.52
N SER A 94 3.56 19.71 -5.13
CA SER A 94 3.50 20.27 -6.48
C SER A 94 3.80 21.76 -6.51
N SER A 95 4.62 22.17 -7.47
CA SER A 95 4.77 23.56 -7.88
C SER A 95 3.98 23.84 -9.17
N LYS A 96 3.93 22.87 -10.08
CA LYS A 96 3.16 22.91 -11.33
C LYS A 96 2.51 21.55 -11.60
N THR A 97 2.56 21.05 -12.83
CA THR A 97 2.15 19.68 -13.15
C THR A 97 3.21 18.67 -12.69
N ALA A 98 2.78 17.45 -12.38
CA ALA A 98 3.68 16.39 -11.94
C ALA A 98 4.79 16.08 -12.95
N ARG A 99 4.51 16.23 -14.25
CA ARG A 99 5.52 16.06 -15.29
C ARG A 99 6.57 17.17 -15.22
N GLU A 100 6.15 18.43 -15.16
CA GLU A 100 7.07 19.57 -15.06
C GLU A 100 7.94 19.51 -13.79
N ASP A 101 7.36 19.06 -12.67
CA ASP A 101 8.06 18.98 -11.39
C ASP A 101 9.07 17.82 -11.32
N LEU A 102 8.79 16.69 -11.99
CA LEU A 102 9.52 15.42 -11.78
C LEU A 102 10.38 14.99 -12.96
N GLU A 103 10.07 15.39 -14.20
CA GLU A 103 10.76 14.92 -15.40
C GLU A 103 12.27 15.20 -15.35
N GLN A 104 12.69 16.34 -14.82
CA GLN A 104 14.11 16.66 -14.68
C GLN A 104 14.85 15.65 -13.80
N VAL A 105 14.23 15.18 -12.71
CA VAL A 105 14.80 14.14 -11.84
C VAL A 105 14.82 12.79 -12.57
N VAL A 106 13.74 12.47 -13.29
CA VAL A 106 13.65 11.24 -14.07
C VAL A 106 14.75 11.17 -15.14
N GLN A 107 14.99 12.24 -15.90
CA GLN A 107 16.04 12.31 -16.92
C GLN A 107 17.46 12.29 -16.32
N LYS A 108 17.63 12.73 -15.08
CA LYS A 108 18.91 12.63 -14.36
C LYS A 108 19.22 11.21 -13.94
N LEU A 109 18.22 10.43 -13.53
CA LEU A 109 18.41 9.08 -13.00
C LEU A 109 18.27 7.97 -14.04
N PHE A 110 17.51 8.20 -15.11
CA PHE A 110 17.12 7.16 -16.06
C PHE A 110 17.24 7.61 -17.52
N THR A 111 17.27 6.64 -18.43
CA THR A 111 17.25 6.86 -19.89
C THR A 111 15.93 6.33 -20.48
N PRO A 112 15.23 7.07 -21.35
CA PRO A 112 14.06 6.52 -22.06
C PRO A 112 14.44 5.27 -22.87
N TYR A 113 13.58 4.25 -22.89
CA TYR A 113 13.82 3.09 -23.75
C TYR A 113 13.85 3.50 -25.23
N THR A 114 14.93 3.15 -25.92
CA THR A 114 15.04 3.29 -27.38
C THR A 114 15.55 1.97 -27.98
N GLU A 115 14.93 1.51 -29.08
CA GLU A 115 15.28 0.24 -29.72
C GLU A 115 16.73 0.25 -30.28
N MET A 116 17.25 1.42 -30.65
CA MET A 116 18.60 1.58 -31.23
C MET A 116 19.74 1.45 -30.20
N GLU A 117 19.47 1.57 -28.90
CA GLU A 117 20.52 1.51 -27.86
C GLU A 117 20.69 0.10 -27.27
N ALA A 118 19.89 -0.89 -27.69
CA ALA A 118 19.94 -2.26 -27.18
C ALA A 118 21.32 -2.93 -27.33
N GLU A 119 22.18 -2.41 -28.22
CA GLU A 119 23.52 -2.96 -28.53
C GLU A 119 24.68 -2.26 -27.81
N ASN A 120 24.44 -1.15 -27.08
CA ASN A 120 25.51 -0.48 -26.33
C ASN A 120 25.62 -1.04 -24.90
N GLU A 121 26.64 -1.86 -24.63
CA GLU A 121 26.92 -2.48 -23.32
C GLU A 121 27.28 -1.49 -22.18
N HIS A 122 27.34 -0.18 -22.47
CA HIS A 122 27.73 0.87 -21.52
C HIS A 122 26.58 1.83 -21.14
N VAL A 123 25.39 1.28 -20.89
CA VAL A 123 24.30 2.08 -20.33
C VAL A 123 24.53 2.28 -18.81
N GLU A 124 25.00 3.48 -18.45
CA GLU A 124 25.23 3.87 -17.05
C GLU A 124 23.93 3.98 -16.23
N LYS A 125 22.83 4.46 -16.85
CA LYS A 125 21.53 4.70 -16.19
C LYS A 125 20.48 3.66 -16.57
N PRO A 126 19.64 3.15 -15.66
CA PRO A 126 18.58 2.22 -16.02
C PRO A 126 17.59 2.79 -17.03
N ARG A 127 16.96 1.92 -17.82
CA ARG A 127 15.99 2.33 -18.83
C ARG A 127 14.60 2.43 -18.26
N ILE A 128 13.85 3.43 -18.72
CA ILE A 128 12.43 3.59 -18.45
C ILE A 128 11.64 2.79 -19.48
N LEU A 129 10.97 1.73 -19.03
CA LEU A 129 10.08 0.91 -19.85
C LEU A 129 8.68 1.53 -19.93
N TRP A 130 8.25 2.18 -18.85
CA TRP A 130 6.96 2.85 -18.77
C TRP A 130 6.99 3.97 -17.72
N ALA A 131 6.22 5.04 -17.96
CA ALA A 131 6.12 6.17 -17.04
C ALA A 131 4.70 6.76 -17.01
N LEU A 132 4.22 7.06 -15.80
CA LEU A 132 2.99 7.81 -15.53
C LEU A 132 3.31 9.00 -14.63
N TYR A 133 2.73 10.16 -14.94
CA TYR A 133 2.80 11.37 -14.14
C TYR A 133 1.39 11.85 -13.84
N PHE A 134 1.10 12.21 -12.60
CA PHE A 134 -0.19 12.77 -12.21
C PHE A 134 -0.08 13.62 -10.95
N ASN A 135 -0.97 14.60 -10.82
CA ASN A 135 -1.16 15.36 -9.59
C ASN A 135 -2.28 14.74 -8.76
N MET A 136 -2.10 14.68 -7.45
CA MET A 136 -3.12 14.24 -6.50
C MET A 136 -3.47 15.41 -5.58
N ARG A 137 -4.77 15.60 -5.32
CA ARG A 137 -5.24 16.58 -4.33
C ARG A 137 -4.68 16.23 -2.95
N ASP A 138 -4.05 17.19 -2.32
CA ASP A 138 -3.70 17.14 -0.90
C ASP A 138 -4.75 17.94 -0.11
N SER A 139 -5.63 17.21 0.56
CA SER A 139 -6.68 17.73 1.44
C SER A 139 -6.33 17.61 2.93
N SER A 140 -5.08 17.29 3.25
CA SER A 140 -4.59 17.19 4.63
C SER A 140 -4.44 18.57 5.26
N ASP A 141 -4.51 18.63 6.59
CA ASP A 141 -4.39 19.85 7.41
C ASP A 141 -5.44 20.94 7.12
N ILE A 142 -6.59 20.57 6.57
CA ILE A 142 -7.71 21.49 6.30
C ILE A 142 -8.64 21.55 7.51
N SER A 143 -8.88 22.77 8.01
CA SER A 143 -9.82 22.98 9.11
C SER A 143 -11.25 22.67 8.68
N ARG A 144 -12.03 22.10 9.61
CA ARG A 144 -13.47 21.88 9.44
C ARG A 144 -14.22 23.13 9.00
N ASP A 145 -13.82 24.30 9.49
CA ASP A 145 -14.50 25.58 9.23
C ASP A 145 -14.34 26.06 7.77
N CYS A 146 -13.41 25.46 7.02
CA CYS A 146 -13.25 25.70 5.58
C CYS A 146 -14.38 25.11 4.74
N TYR A 147 -15.10 24.10 5.27
CA TYR A 147 -16.24 23.49 4.58
C TYR A 147 -17.54 24.22 4.94
N ASN A 148 -18.45 24.30 3.97
CA ASN A 148 -19.75 24.95 4.15
C ASN A 148 -20.79 24.00 4.74
N ASP A 149 -21.59 24.52 5.66
CA ASP A 149 -22.85 23.90 6.11
C ASP A 149 -22.72 22.44 6.62
N LEU A 150 -21.54 22.05 7.13
CA LEU A 150 -21.34 20.70 7.68
C LEU A 150 -22.03 20.55 9.05
N PRO A 151 -23.03 19.64 9.18
CA PRO A 151 -23.62 19.33 10.47
C PRO A 151 -22.58 18.79 11.45
N SER A 152 -22.69 19.12 12.74
CA SER A 152 -21.68 18.79 13.76
C SER A 152 -21.37 17.29 13.92
N ASN A 153 -22.27 16.41 13.51
CA ASN A 153 -22.10 14.96 13.55
C ASN A 153 -21.62 14.34 12.22
N VAL A 154 -21.23 15.17 11.25
CA VAL A 154 -20.56 14.77 10.01
C VAL A 154 -19.09 15.13 10.14
N TYR A 155 -18.19 14.18 10.12
CA TYR A 155 -16.73 14.35 10.24
C TYR A 155 -16.07 14.14 8.88
N VAL A 156 -15.00 14.91 8.60
CA VAL A 156 -14.30 14.85 7.32
C VAL A 156 -12.94 14.19 7.49
N CYS A 157 -12.66 13.20 6.65
CA CYS A 157 -11.33 12.61 6.47
C CYS A 157 -10.61 13.26 5.28
N SER A 158 -9.31 13.51 5.42
CA SER A 158 -8.49 13.94 4.29
C SER A 158 -8.08 12.74 3.44
N GLY A 159 -7.60 13.02 2.23
CA GLY A 159 -6.85 12.07 1.41
C GLY A 159 -5.39 11.96 1.88
N PRO A 160 -4.51 11.37 1.05
CA PRO A 160 -3.08 11.26 1.38
C PRO A 160 -2.39 12.63 1.51
N ASP A 161 -1.48 12.75 2.46
CA ASP A 161 -0.56 13.89 2.57
C ASP A 161 0.75 13.63 1.81
N SER A 162 1.57 14.67 1.64
CA SER A 162 2.86 14.59 0.94
C SER A 162 4.02 14.08 1.82
N GLY A 163 3.75 13.58 3.03
CA GLY A 163 4.73 13.00 3.95
C GLY A 163 5.35 11.69 3.48
N LEU A 164 6.37 11.22 4.20
CA LEU A 164 6.96 9.89 3.99
C LEU A 164 6.19 8.80 4.76
N GLY A 165 5.70 9.13 5.96
CA GLY A 165 4.96 8.23 6.85
C GLY A 165 3.46 8.49 6.82
N ASN A 166 2.73 7.83 7.72
CA ASN A 166 1.27 7.89 7.81
C ASN A 166 0.77 8.64 9.07
N ASP A 167 1.62 9.46 9.69
CA ASP A 167 1.30 10.15 10.93
C ASP A 167 0.04 11.02 10.83
N ASN A 168 -0.18 11.70 9.70
CA ASN A 168 -1.36 12.54 9.49
C ASN A 168 -2.65 11.71 9.55
N ALA A 169 -2.68 10.60 8.81
CA ALA A 169 -3.81 9.67 8.78
C ALA A 169 -4.12 9.09 10.17
N VAL A 170 -3.09 8.65 10.91
CA VAL A 170 -3.25 8.08 12.27
C VAL A 170 -3.78 9.14 13.24
N LYS A 171 -3.17 10.34 13.24
CA LYS A 171 -3.60 11.44 14.13
C LYS A 171 -5.03 11.89 13.85
N GLN A 172 -5.41 11.97 12.57
CA GLN A 172 -6.78 12.31 12.18
C GLN A 172 -7.77 11.24 12.66
N ALA A 173 -7.46 9.96 12.45
CA ALA A 173 -8.31 8.86 12.88
C ALA A 173 -8.49 8.84 14.41
N GLU A 174 -7.41 9.01 15.17
CA GLU A 174 -7.47 9.07 16.64
C GLU A 174 -8.28 10.28 17.13
N THR A 175 -8.09 11.45 16.53
CA THR A 175 -8.85 12.66 16.87
C THR A 175 -10.34 12.48 16.62
N LEU A 176 -10.72 11.91 15.47
CA LEU A 176 -12.12 11.62 15.14
C LEU A 176 -12.71 10.56 16.08
N PHE A 177 -11.95 9.52 16.41
CA PHE A 177 -12.38 8.48 17.34
C PHE A 177 -12.68 9.07 18.72
N GLN A 178 -11.82 9.92 19.27
CA GLN A 178 -12.05 10.58 20.57
C GLN A 178 -13.29 11.49 20.57
N GLN A 179 -13.65 12.07 19.42
CA GLN A 179 -14.88 12.87 19.27
C GLN A 179 -16.15 12.01 19.20
N ILE A 180 -16.07 10.80 18.64
CA ILE A 180 -17.20 9.90 18.42
C ILE A 180 -17.42 8.99 19.65
N CYS A 181 -16.34 8.46 20.21
CA CYS A 181 -16.29 7.52 21.33
C CYS A 181 -15.43 8.09 22.47
N PRO A 182 -15.90 9.12 23.19
CA PRO A 182 -15.12 9.73 24.26
C PRO A 182 -14.88 8.74 25.41
N ASN A 183 -13.66 8.74 25.95
CA ASN A 183 -13.20 7.85 27.04
C ASN A 183 -13.08 6.36 26.67
N GLU A 184 -13.14 6.01 25.38
CA GLU A 184 -12.82 4.66 24.90
C GLU A 184 -11.35 4.56 24.48
N ASP A 185 -10.80 3.34 24.50
CA ASP A 185 -9.43 3.08 24.05
C ASP A 185 -9.34 3.02 22.52
N PHE A 186 -8.28 3.59 21.93
CA PHE A 186 -8.14 3.69 20.48
C PHE A 186 -7.51 2.42 19.90
N CYS A 187 -8.31 1.61 19.21
CA CYS A 187 -7.91 0.36 18.55
C CYS A 187 -7.20 -0.65 19.50
N PRO A 188 -7.83 -1.05 20.62
CA PRO A 188 -7.28 -2.10 21.47
C PRO A 188 -7.18 -3.43 20.69
N ALA A 189 -6.18 -4.25 21.04
CA ALA A 189 -6.07 -5.58 20.47
C ALA A 189 -7.35 -6.39 20.77
N PRO A 190 -7.91 -7.12 19.80
CA PRO A 190 -9.05 -7.98 20.08
C PRO A 190 -8.65 -9.02 21.14
N PRO A 191 -9.51 -9.29 22.14
CA PRO A 191 -9.19 -10.26 23.18
C PRO A 191 -9.00 -11.64 22.56
N ASN A 192 -7.88 -12.29 22.86
CA ASN A 192 -7.62 -13.65 22.38
C ASN A 192 -8.49 -14.63 23.19
N PRO A 193 -9.40 -15.39 22.55
CA PRO A 193 -10.28 -16.30 23.27
C PRO A 193 -9.53 -17.44 23.97
N GLU A 194 -8.33 -17.79 23.51
CA GLU A 194 -7.49 -18.83 24.14
C GLU A 194 -6.88 -18.39 25.48
N ASP A 195 -6.86 -17.08 25.76
CA ASP A 195 -6.38 -16.54 27.04
C ASP A 195 -7.43 -16.73 28.17
N ILE A 196 -8.66 -17.13 27.84
CA ILE A 196 -9.74 -17.35 28.80
C ILE A 196 -9.58 -18.76 29.39
N VAL A 197 -8.99 -18.85 30.59
CA VAL A 197 -8.97 -20.10 31.35
C VAL A 197 -10.39 -20.42 31.83
N LEU A 198 -10.98 -21.46 31.25
CA LEU A 198 -12.23 -22.04 31.74
C LEU A 198 -11.88 -23.03 32.86
N ASP A 199 -12.43 -22.85 34.05
CA ASP A 199 -12.34 -23.84 35.13
C ASP A 199 -13.09 -25.12 34.72
N GLY A 200 -12.40 -25.99 34.00
CA GLY A 200 -12.85 -27.32 33.62
C GLY A 200 -12.36 -28.36 34.61
N ASP A 201 -13.20 -28.66 35.60
CA ASP A 201 -13.17 -29.80 36.53
C ASP A 201 -11.91 -30.01 37.40
N SER A 202 -12.10 -29.78 38.70
CA SER A 202 -11.26 -30.21 39.82
C SER A 202 -11.30 -31.73 40.05
N SER A 203 -11.07 -32.53 39.00
CA SER A 203 -10.89 -33.98 39.15
C SER A 203 -10.21 -34.64 37.95
N GLN A 204 -8.89 -34.56 37.88
CA GLN A 204 -8.06 -35.65 37.33
C GLN A 204 -6.69 -35.65 38.03
N GLN A 205 -6.73 -36.24 39.23
CA GLN A 205 -5.70 -37.07 39.86
C GLN A 205 -4.24 -36.89 39.41
N GLU A 206 -3.43 -36.36 40.33
CA GLU A 206 -2.02 -36.71 40.44
C GLU A 206 -1.86 -38.24 40.46
N ALA A 207 -1.09 -38.78 39.52
CA ALA A 207 -0.34 -40.00 39.75
C ALA A 207 0.95 -40.02 38.91
N SER A 208 2.05 -39.99 39.65
CA SER A 208 3.31 -40.69 39.37
C SER A 208 4.42 -39.95 38.62
N GLU A 209 5.38 -39.57 39.47
CA GLU A 209 6.74 -39.13 39.21
C GLU A 209 7.60 -40.11 38.35
N SER A 210 8.56 -39.49 37.66
CA SER A 210 9.99 -39.88 37.60
C SER A 210 10.54 -40.60 36.36
N SER A 211 11.46 -39.89 35.69
CA SER A 211 12.71 -40.35 35.01
C SER A 211 12.53 -41.22 33.75
N VAL A 212 13.30 -41.10 32.66
CA VAL A 212 14.77 -41.05 32.52
C VAL A 212 15.12 -40.50 31.12
N VAL A 213 16.27 -39.83 31.00
CA VAL A 213 16.94 -39.47 29.74
C VAL A 213 17.69 -40.70 29.18
N ALA A 214 17.58 -41.02 27.89
CA ALA A 214 18.65 -41.66 27.11
C ALA A 214 18.37 -41.64 25.58
N GLU A 215 19.39 -41.26 24.82
CA GLU A 215 19.50 -41.23 23.36
C GLU A 215 19.50 -42.64 22.72
N ALA A 216 19.10 -42.69 21.45
CA ALA A 216 19.89 -43.20 20.31
C ALA A 216 19.11 -44.07 19.30
N ASN A 217 19.19 -43.61 18.04
CA ASN A 217 19.27 -44.34 16.77
C ASN A 217 18.10 -45.15 16.18
N SER A 218 17.79 -44.70 14.95
CA SER A 218 17.61 -45.47 13.70
C SER A 218 16.50 -46.54 13.63
N GLU A 219 15.55 -46.37 12.72
CA GLU A 219 15.57 -46.94 11.35
C GLU A 219 14.19 -46.71 10.68
N THR A 220 14.22 -46.51 9.37
CA THR A 220 13.05 -46.45 8.47
C THR A 220 12.40 -47.82 8.34
N PRO A 221 11.15 -47.89 7.85
CA PRO A 221 10.93 -48.80 6.72
C PRO A 221 10.12 -48.19 5.55
N LYS A 222 10.60 -48.52 4.36
CA LYS A 222 10.02 -48.38 3.02
C LYS A 222 8.75 -49.23 2.87
N GLU A 223 7.70 -48.69 2.24
CA GLU A 223 7.26 -48.95 0.84
C GLU A 223 6.54 -50.29 0.60
N SER A 224 5.30 -50.20 0.11
CA SER A 224 4.72 -51.21 -0.79
C SER A 224 3.65 -50.58 -1.67
N THR A 225 4.01 -50.49 -2.96
CA THR A 225 3.22 -50.28 -4.18
C THR A 225 2.10 -51.31 -4.35
N ASP A 226 0.96 -50.96 -4.97
CA ASP A 226 0.66 -51.36 -6.37
C ASP A 226 -0.76 -50.96 -6.85
N LEU A 227 -0.80 -50.41 -8.08
CA LEU A 227 -1.79 -50.53 -9.19
C LEU A 227 -3.27 -50.13 -8.95
N GLY A 228 -3.92 -49.35 -9.83
CA GLY A 228 -3.54 -48.90 -11.16
C GLY A 228 -4.59 -47.95 -11.78
N ASN A 229 -4.15 -47.25 -12.82
CA ASN A 229 -4.99 -46.47 -13.75
C ASN A 229 -5.39 -47.36 -14.95
N PRO A 230 -6.47 -47.05 -15.69
CA PRO A 230 -6.37 -46.18 -16.88
C PRO A 230 -7.52 -45.13 -16.97
N GLU A 231 -7.27 -43.87 -17.35
CA GLU A 231 -7.41 -43.30 -18.73
C GLU A 231 -8.81 -43.51 -19.36
N GLU A 232 -9.57 -42.52 -19.87
CA GLU A 232 -9.24 -41.28 -20.60
C GLU A 232 -10.53 -40.36 -20.72
N PRO A 233 -10.54 -39.21 -21.44
CA PRO A 233 -11.27 -37.98 -21.06
C PRO A 233 -12.52 -37.66 -21.91
N SER A 234 -13.44 -36.86 -21.36
CA SER A 234 -14.61 -36.35 -22.09
C SER A 234 -14.34 -35.00 -22.76
N GLU A 235 -14.55 -34.98 -24.08
CA GLU A 235 -14.54 -33.84 -25.00
C GLU A 235 -15.47 -32.70 -24.54
N TYR A 236 -15.02 -31.45 -24.68
CA TYR A 236 -15.88 -30.27 -24.68
C TYR A 236 -15.84 -29.64 -26.08
N ASP A 237 -17.04 -29.60 -26.65
CA ASP A 237 -17.37 -29.15 -28.00
C ASP A 237 -17.36 -27.62 -28.10
N ASP A 238 -16.92 -27.15 -29.25
CA ASP A 238 -16.68 -25.78 -29.66
C ASP A 238 -17.88 -25.32 -30.49
N SER A 239 -18.69 -24.40 -29.97
CA SER A 239 -19.78 -23.78 -30.74
C SER A 239 -19.74 -22.26 -30.62
N PHE A 240 -19.06 -21.66 -31.59
CA PHE A 240 -19.30 -20.28 -32.03
C PHE A 240 -20.70 -20.16 -32.63
N GLU A 241 -21.48 -19.18 -32.17
CA GLU A 241 -22.58 -18.59 -32.94
C GLU A 241 -22.44 -17.06 -32.98
N TYR A 242 -22.92 -16.53 -34.11
CA TYR A 242 -22.63 -15.26 -34.78
C TYR A 242 -22.99 -13.96 -34.04
#